data_AF-A0A0B8PJI0-F1
#
_entry.id   AF-A0A0B8PJI0-F1
#
_cell.length_a   1.000
_cell.length_b   1.000
_cell.length_c   1.000
_cell.angle_alpha   90.00
_cell.angle_beta   90.00
_cell.angle_gamma   90.00
#
_symmetry.space_group_name_H-M   'P 1'
#
loop_
_entity.id
_entity.type
_entity.pdbx_description
1 polymer ?
#
loop_
_entity_poly.entity_id
_entity_poly.type
_entity_poly.pdbx_seq_one_letter_code
_entity_poly.pdbx_strand_id
1 'polypeptide(L)'
;MDQLDVVILSALEIDTDFNVNVITGSDGVIRGASGGHCDAAAGAKLTIVVAPLVRGRIPTLVNRVLNTVTPGKSIDVLVTDHGIAVNPAREEVKARLEAQGIQTFDIKALQQRAELLVGTPAPIAYTDKIVANVRYRDGSMLDQIKQVAK
;
A
#
# COMPACT_ATOMS: atom_id res chain seq x y z
N MET A 1 8.99 -4.43 -23.98
CA MET A 1 8.63 -5.19 -22.76
C MET A 1 7.65 -4.34 -21.96
N ASP A 2 6.84 -4.97 -21.11
CA ASP A 2 5.65 -4.43 -20.42
C ASP A 2 4.37 -4.45 -21.29
N GLN A 3 3.81 -5.65 -21.44
CA GLN A 3 2.56 -5.95 -22.17
C GLN A 3 1.38 -6.22 -21.22
N LEU A 4 1.49 -5.85 -19.95
CA LEU A 4 0.49 -6.18 -18.94
C LEU A 4 -0.58 -5.09 -18.90
N ASP A 5 -1.81 -5.43 -19.27
CA ASP A 5 -2.91 -4.48 -19.21
C ASP A 5 -3.35 -4.21 -17.76
N VAL A 6 -3.47 -5.27 -16.95
CA VAL A 6 -3.94 -5.18 -15.57
C VAL A 6 -3.12 -6.10 -14.67
N VAL A 7 -2.79 -5.62 -13.47
CA VAL A 7 -2.27 -6.44 -12.37
C VAL A 7 -3.10 -6.27 -11.12
N ILE A 8 -3.32 -7.38 -10.40
CA ILE A 8 -3.96 -7.40 -9.09
C ILE A 8 -2.91 -7.82 -8.06
N LEU A 9 -2.70 -6.99 -7.06
CA LEU A 9 -1.71 -7.15 -6.01
C LEU A 9 -2.38 -7.12 -4.63
N SER A 10 -1.64 -7.55 -3.61
CA SER A 10 -2.07 -7.48 -2.20
C SER A 10 -1.17 -6.54 -1.40
N ALA A 11 -1.53 -6.26 -0.15
CA ALA A 11 -0.77 -5.40 0.76
C ALA A 11 -0.82 -5.93 2.20
N LEU A 12 0.29 -5.73 2.94
CA LEU A 12 0.28 -5.74 4.42
C LEU A 12 -0.26 -4.40 4.93
N GLU A 13 0.31 -3.31 4.40
CA GLU A 13 -0.14 -1.94 4.61
C GLU A 13 -0.15 -1.19 3.28
N ILE A 14 -1.05 -0.23 3.14
CA ILE A 14 -1.06 0.79 2.11
C ILE A 14 -1.34 2.13 2.78
N ASP A 15 -0.71 3.22 2.34
CA ASP A 15 -0.96 4.54 2.92
C ASP A 15 -1.80 5.46 2.04
N THR A 16 -2.09 6.66 2.55
CA THR A 16 -2.91 7.66 1.84
C THR A 16 -2.23 8.24 0.60
N ASP A 17 -0.92 8.01 0.45
CA ASP A 17 -0.15 8.33 -0.76
C ASP A 17 -0.04 7.11 -1.70
N PHE A 18 -0.79 6.04 -1.42
CA PHE A 18 -0.82 4.76 -2.12
C PHE A 18 0.48 3.96 -2.06
N ASN A 19 1.46 4.32 -1.22
CA ASN A 19 2.65 3.51 -1.04
C ASN A 19 2.29 2.19 -0.37
N VAL A 20 2.89 1.09 -0.82
CA VAL A 20 2.55 -0.25 -0.34
C VAL A 20 3.73 -0.88 0.39
N ASN A 21 3.42 -1.45 1.56
CA ASN A 21 4.28 -2.33 2.32
C ASN A 21 3.85 -3.79 2.13
N VAL A 22 4.82 -4.63 1.78
CA VAL A 22 4.69 -6.10 1.74
C VAL A 22 5.82 -6.82 2.46
N ILE A 23 6.65 -6.09 3.23
CA ILE A 23 7.89 -6.61 3.82
C ILE A 23 7.83 -6.71 5.34
N THR A 24 7.36 -5.66 6.03
CA THR A 24 7.28 -5.60 7.49
C THR A 24 5.84 -5.75 7.97
N GLY A 25 5.65 -6.52 9.05
CA GLY A 25 4.37 -6.60 9.73
C GLY A 25 4.08 -5.37 10.58
N SER A 26 2.89 -5.32 11.18
CA SER A 26 2.45 -4.23 12.07
C SER A 26 3.27 -4.09 13.37
N ASP A 27 4.19 -5.00 13.63
CA ASP A 27 5.17 -4.93 14.73
C ASP A 27 6.56 -4.47 14.25
N GLY A 28 6.69 -4.08 12.98
CA GLY A 28 7.92 -3.60 12.36
C GLY A 28 8.91 -4.72 12.02
N VAL A 29 8.56 -5.98 12.29
CA VAL A 29 9.43 -7.13 12.03
C VAL A 29 9.26 -7.60 10.59
N ILE A 30 10.39 -7.86 9.91
CA ILE A 30 10.42 -8.43 8.57
C ILE A 30 9.76 -9.81 8.59
N ARG A 31 8.73 -9.98 7.77
CA ARG A 31 7.98 -11.25 7.64
C ARG A 31 7.35 -11.47 6.27
N GLY A 32 7.53 -10.53 5.35
CA GLY A 32 7.04 -10.61 3.99
C GLY A 32 8.16 -10.72 2.98
N ALA A 33 7.86 -10.38 1.74
CA ALA A 33 8.79 -10.43 0.63
C ALA A 33 8.46 -9.31 -0.37
N SER A 34 9.49 -8.73 -0.99
CA SER A 34 9.28 -7.76 -2.09
C SER A 34 8.60 -8.42 -3.29
N GLY A 35 9.10 -9.60 -3.70
CA GLY A 35 8.61 -10.31 -4.88
C GLY A 35 8.73 -9.47 -6.16
N GLY A 36 7.87 -9.73 -7.13
CA GLY A 36 7.69 -8.89 -8.32
C GLY A 36 6.63 -7.80 -8.13
N HIS A 37 6.29 -7.44 -6.89
CA HIS A 37 5.18 -6.51 -6.60
C HIS A 37 5.41 -5.15 -7.26
N CYS A 38 6.57 -4.54 -6.99
CA CYS A 38 6.92 -3.24 -7.57
C CYS A 38 7.19 -3.30 -9.07
N ASP A 39 7.67 -4.44 -9.59
CA ASP A 39 7.92 -4.64 -11.02
C ASP A 39 6.62 -4.71 -11.81
N ALA A 40 5.69 -5.57 -11.38
CA ALA A 40 4.41 -5.73 -12.05
C ALA A 40 3.56 -4.46 -11.94
N ALA A 41 3.60 -3.77 -10.79
CA ALA A 41 2.96 -2.47 -10.61
C ALA A 41 3.51 -1.41 -11.58
N ALA A 42 4.83 -1.37 -11.78
CA ALA A 42 5.46 -0.40 -12.68
C ALA A 42 5.26 -0.73 -14.17
N GLY A 43 5.04 -2.00 -14.51
CA GLY A 43 4.86 -2.46 -15.90
C GLY A 43 3.41 -2.61 -16.36
N ALA A 44 2.42 -2.47 -15.46
CA ALA A 44 1.01 -2.59 -15.80
C ALA A 44 0.40 -1.25 -16.23
N LYS A 45 -0.59 -1.28 -17.13
CA LYS A 45 -1.39 -0.09 -17.49
C LYS A 45 -2.41 0.28 -16.40
N LEU A 46 -2.86 -0.72 -15.64
CA LEU A 46 -3.75 -0.59 -14.49
C LEU A 46 -3.30 -1.50 -13.34
N THR A 47 -2.93 -0.90 -12.23
CA THR A 47 -2.51 -1.60 -11.00
C THR A 47 -3.56 -1.46 -9.92
N ILE A 48 -4.10 -2.60 -9.49
CA ILE A 48 -5.13 -2.70 -8.46
C ILE A 48 -4.54 -3.39 -7.24
N VAL A 49 -4.54 -2.72 -6.09
CA VAL A 49 -4.27 -3.34 -4.78
C VAL A 49 -5.59 -3.75 -4.16
N VAL A 50 -5.68 -5.01 -3.72
CA VAL A 50 -6.86 -5.55 -3.03
C VAL A 50 -6.46 -5.98 -1.63
N ALA A 51 -7.15 -5.45 -0.62
CA ALA A 51 -6.98 -5.87 0.76
C ALA A 51 -8.24 -5.59 1.58
N PRO A 52 -8.55 -6.39 2.63
CA PRO A 52 -9.54 -5.96 3.61
C PRO A 52 -9.06 -4.65 4.26
N LEU A 53 -9.98 -3.76 4.63
CA LEU A 53 -9.63 -2.50 5.26
C LEU A 53 -8.91 -2.73 6.60
N VAL A 54 -9.30 -3.80 7.29
CA VAL A 54 -8.78 -4.21 8.60
C VAL A 54 -8.55 -5.72 8.63
N ARG A 55 -7.47 -6.16 9.29
CA ARG A 55 -7.19 -7.56 9.62
C ARG A 55 -7.19 -7.76 11.13
N GLY A 56 -8.29 -8.22 11.69
CA GLY A 56 -8.45 -8.36 13.14
C GLY A 56 -8.44 -7.00 13.83
N ARG A 57 -7.32 -6.62 14.46
CA ARG A 57 -7.11 -5.32 15.12
C ARG A 57 -6.09 -4.43 14.39
N ILE A 58 -5.66 -4.82 13.19
CA ILE A 58 -4.61 -4.14 12.45
C ILE A 58 -5.24 -3.45 11.23
N PRO A 59 -5.13 -2.12 11.09
CA PRO A 59 -5.57 -1.45 9.88
C PRO A 59 -4.62 -1.77 8.72
N THR A 60 -5.16 -2.12 7.55
CA THR A 60 -4.34 -2.26 6.34
C THR A 60 -4.14 -0.91 5.64
N LEU A 61 -5.12 0.00 5.74
CA LEU A 61 -4.96 1.37 5.26
C LEU A 61 -4.55 2.30 6.41
N VAL A 62 -3.34 2.85 6.34
CA VAL A 62 -2.70 3.66 7.38
C VAL A 62 -2.37 5.07 6.87
N ASN A 63 -1.97 5.98 7.76
CA ASN A 63 -1.50 7.31 7.34
C ASN A 63 -0.17 7.25 6.58
N ARG A 64 0.74 6.37 7.01
CA ARG A 64 2.04 6.15 6.39
C ARG A 64 2.48 4.71 6.64
N VAL A 65 2.92 4.02 5.59
CA VAL A 65 3.41 2.65 5.74
C VAL A 65 4.72 2.61 6.51
N LEU A 66 4.98 1.50 7.21
CA LEU A 66 6.26 1.33 7.92
C LEU A 66 7.45 1.27 6.97
N ASN A 67 7.27 0.55 5.84
CA ASN A 67 8.29 0.47 4.81
C ASN A 67 7.68 0.48 3.40
N THR A 68 8.22 1.33 2.54
CA THR A 68 7.76 1.40 1.14
C THR A 68 8.49 0.37 0.29
N VAL A 69 7.73 -0.56 -0.30
CA VAL A 69 8.23 -1.52 -1.29
C VAL A 69 7.79 -1.11 -2.70
N THR A 70 6.53 -0.71 -2.85
CA THR A 70 5.97 -0.25 -4.12
C THR A 70 5.51 1.20 -3.97
N PRO A 71 6.13 2.14 -4.73
CA PRO A 71 5.74 3.54 -4.70
C PRO A 71 4.29 3.74 -5.15
N GLY A 72 3.56 4.63 -4.48
CA GLY A 72 2.15 4.88 -4.78
C GLY A 72 1.87 5.44 -6.18
N LYS A 73 2.87 6.06 -6.82
CA LYS A 73 2.79 6.47 -8.23
C LYS A 73 2.57 5.30 -9.21
N SER A 74 2.83 4.07 -8.78
CA SER A 74 2.63 2.85 -9.58
C SER A 74 1.34 2.10 -9.19
N ILE A 75 0.54 2.65 -8.28
CA ILE A 75 -0.71 2.06 -7.82
C ILE A 75 -1.86 2.96 -8.26
N ASP A 76 -2.83 2.38 -8.97
CA ASP A 76 -3.93 3.16 -9.55
C ASP A 76 -5.21 3.08 -8.73
N VAL A 77 -5.50 1.91 -8.15
CA VAL A 77 -6.73 1.64 -7.43
C VAL A 77 -6.45 0.81 -6.18
N LEU A 78 -7.08 1.18 -5.07
CA LEU A 78 -7.23 0.36 -3.88
C LEU A 78 -8.68 -0.14 -3.80
N VAL A 79 -8.87 -1.45 -3.68
CA VAL A 79 -10.17 -2.08 -3.45
C VAL A 79 -10.17 -2.72 -2.06
N THR A 80 -11.16 -2.34 -1.25
CA THR A 80 -11.40 -2.92 0.07
C THR A 80 -12.83 -3.43 0.19
N ASP A 81 -13.09 -4.19 1.24
CA ASP A 81 -14.43 -4.59 1.69
C ASP A 81 -15.28 -3.40 2.21
N HIS A 82 -14.71 -2.20 2.30
CA HIS A 82 -15.39 -0.98 2.71
C HIS A 82 -15.51 0.09 1.61
N GLY A 83 -14.97 -0.17 0.42
CA GLY A 83 -15.04 0.75 -0.71
C GLY A 83 -13.78 0.72 -1.59
N ILE A 84 -13.87 1.45 -2.69
CA ILE A 84 -12.82 1.58 -3.70
C ILE A 84 -12.27 3.00 -3.64
N ALA A 85 -10.96 3.16 -3.54
CA ALA A 85 -10.28 4.43 -3.72
C ALA A 85 -9.45 4.40 -5.00
N VAL A 86 -9.58 5.44 -5.82
CA VAL A 86 -8.78 5.61 -7.04
C VAL A 86 -7.72 6.67 -6.76
N ASN A 87 -6.48 6.40 -7.18
CA ASN A 87 -5.39 7.33 -7.05
C ASN A 87 -5.74 8.63 -7.79
N PRO A 88 -5.61 9.82 -7.16
CA PRO A 88 -5.88 11.10 -7.82
C PRO A 88 -5.09 11.31 -9.12
N ALA A 89 -3.95 10.64 -9.32
CA ALA A 89 -3.21 10.67 -10.57
C ALA A 89 -3.91 9.95 -11.74
N ARG A 90 -5.03 9.26 -11.48
CA ARG A 90 -5.80 8.43 -12.43
C ARG A 90 -7.28 8.84 -12.50
N GLU A 91 -7.55 10.14 -12.63
CA GLU A 91 -8.91 10.69 -12.71
C GLU A 91 -9.76 10.04 -13.82
N GLU A 92 -9.12 9.61 -14.92
CA GLU A 92 -9.80 8.93 -16.02
C GLU A 92 -10.32 7.55 -15.62
N VAL A 93 -9.63 6.84 -14.72
CA VAL A 93 -10.10 5.56 -14.15
C VAL A 93 -11.30 5.83 -13.25
N LYS A 94 -11.22 6.83 -12.39
CA LYS A 94 -12.32 7.23 -11.49
C LYS A 94 -13.59 7.55 -12.28
N ALA A 95 -13.48 8.41 -13.29
CA ALA A 95 -14.63 8.80 -14.13
C ALA A 95 -15.26 7.60 -14.84
N ARG A 96 -14.45 6.66 -15.36
CA ARG A 96 -14.96 5.43 -15.99
C ARG A 96 -15.69 4.52 -15.02
N LEU A 97 -15.19 4.37 -13.79
CA LEU A 97 -15.85 3.58 -12.75
C LEU A 97 -17.20 4.22 -12.35
N GLU A 98 -17.21 5.52 -12.08
CA GLU A 98 -18.40 6.25 -11.65
C GLU A 98 -19.47 6.30 -12.75
N ALA A 99 -19.09 6.42 -14.02
CA ALA A 99 -20.00 6.34 -15.16
C ALA A 99 -20.68 4.96 -15.30
N GLN A 100 -20.10 3.91 -14.72
CA GLN A 100 -20.69 2.56 -14.64
C GLN A 100 -21.43 2.32 -13.32
N GLY A 101 -21.65 3.36 -12.50
CA GLY A 101 -22.34 3.25 -11.22
C GLY A 101 -21.49 2.65 -10.10
N ILE A 102 -20.17 2.54 -10.29
CA ILE A 102 -19.26 2.06 -9.24
C ILE A 102 -18.88 3.24 -8.35
N GLN A 103 -19.29 3.18 -7.07
CA GLN A 103 -18.98 4.21 -6.09
C GLN A 103 -17.49 4.19 -5.73
N THR A 104 -16.86 5.36 -5.77
CA THR A 104 -15.49 5.57 -5.30
C THR A 104 -15.46 6.47 -4.06
N PHE A 105 -14.37 6.37 -3.30
CA PHE A 105 -14.15 7.11 -2.05
C PHE A 105 -12.79 7.81 -2.09
N ASP A 106 -12.66 8.89 -1.32
CA ASP A 106 -11.35 9.42 -0.96
C ASP A 106 -10.62 8.37 -0.11
N ILE A 107 -9.35 8.08 -0.44
CA ILE A 107 -8.52 7.15 0.34
C ILE A 107 -8.41 7.59 1.80
N LYS A 108 -8.41 8.91 2.08
CA LYS A 108 -8.39 9.43 3.46
C LYS A 108 -9.67 9.09 4.22
N ALA A 109 -10.81 9.05 3.55
CA ALA A 109 -12.07 8.65 4.18
C ALA A 109 -12.06 7.16 4.54
N LEU A 110 -11.49 6.31 3.67
CA LEU A 110 -11.28 4.90 4.00
C LEU A 110 -10.26 4.72 5.14
N GLN A 111 -9.20 5.52 5.16
CA GLN A 111 -8.18 5.51 6.22
C GLN A 111 -8.78 5.88 7.58
N GLN A 112 -9.54 6.97 7.64
CA GLN A 112 -10.28 7.38 8.85
C GLN A 112 -11.25 6.29 9.30
N ARG A 113 -11.91 5.62 8.34
CA ARG A 113 -12.78 4.49 8.65
C ARG A 113 -12.01 3.32 9.26
N ALA A 114 -10.80 3.03 8.79
CA ALA A 114 -9.96 1.99 9.39
C ALA A 114 -9.62 2.33 10.85
N GLU A 115 -9.20 3.57 11.13
CA GLU A 115 -8.93 4.02 12.49
C GLU A 115 -10.16 4.02 13.40
N LEU A 116 -11.35 4.32 12.87
CA LEU A 116 -12.60 4.21 13.63
C LEU A 116 -12.92 2.77 14.05
N LEU A 117 -12.53 1.79 13.23
CA LEU A 117 -12.82 0.38 13.49
C LEU A 117 -11.86 -0.24 14.51
N VAL A 118 -10.57 0.12 14.48
CA VAL A 118 -9.54 -0.55 15.29
C VAL A 118 -8.67 0.37 16.13
N GLY A 119 -8.91 1.68 16.07
CA GLY A 119 -8.07 2.70 16.70
C GLY A 119 -6.81 3.00 15.90
N THR A 120 -6.05 3.97 16.40
CA THR A 120 -4.73 4.30 15.86
C THR A 120 -3.68 3.32 16.40
N PRO A 121 -2.86 2.68 15.54
CA PRO A 121 -1.79 1.80 15.98
C PRO A 121 -0.80 2.50 16.92
N ALA A 122 -0.36 1.80 17.96
CA ALA A 122 0.70 2.30 18.82
C ALA A 122 2.02 2.44 18.01
N PRO A 123 2.82 3.51 18.22
CA PRO A 123 4.09 3.65 17.54
C PRO A 123 5.05 2.50 17.92
N ILE A 124 5.81 2.03 16.94
CA ILE A 124 6.87 1.04 17.17
C ILE A 124 8.16 1.77 17.55
N ALA A 125 8.80 1.32 18.62
CA ALA A 125 10.13 1.81 19.00
C ALA A 125 11.19 1.12 18.11
N TYR A 126 12.04 1.93 17.48
CA TYR A 126 13.17 1.46 16.67
C TYR A 126 14.48 1.94 17.28
N THR A 127 15.54 1.15 17.10
CA THR A 127 16.92 1.61 17.31
C THR A 127 17.45 2.26 16.02
N ASP A 128 18.63 2.88 16.09
CA ASP A 128 19.29 3.45 14.90
C ASP A 128 19.93 2.41 13.97
N LYS A 129 19.98 1.14 14.37
CA LYS A 129 20.58 0.08 13.55
C LYS A 129 19.71 -0.23 12.34
N ILE A 130 20.27 -0.05 11.14
CA ILE A 130 19.66 -0.53 9.89
C ILE A 130 19.89 -2.04 9.78
N VAL A 131 18.80 -2.79 9.55
CA VAL A 131 18.83 -4.26 9.40
C VAL A 131 18.63 -4.71 7.96
N ALA A 132 18.01 -3.88 7.11
CA ALA A 132 17.86 -4.14 5.68
C ALA A 132 17.68 -2.83 4.90
N ASN A 133 18.02 -2.88 3.61
CA ASN A 133 17.78 -1.82 2.65
C ASN A 133 16.77 -2.31 1.62
N VAL A 134 15.70 -1.54 1.40
CA VAL A 134 14.73 -1.80 0.33
C VAL A 134 15.24 -1.07 -0.91
N ARG A 135 15.61 -1.83 -1.94
CA ARG A 135 16.00 -1.29 -3.24
C ARG A 135 14.84 -1.35 -4.21
N TYR A 136 14.69 -0.30 -5.01
CA TYR A 136 13.73 -0.30 -6.10
C TYR A 136 14.25 -1.13 -7.28
N ARG A 137 13.38 -1.40 -8.25
CA ARG A 137 13.68 -2.23 -9.43
C ARG A 137 14.84 -1.72 -10.29
N ASP A 138 15.12 -0.42 -10.25
CA ASP A 138 16.25 0.21 -10.95
C ASP A 138 17.56 0.19 -10.13
N GLY A 139 17.55 -0.44 -8.96
CA GLY A 139 18.69 -0.55 -8.05
C GLY A 139 18.88 0.64 -7.12
N SER A 140 18.10 1.71 -7.27
CA SER A 140 18.12 2.86 -6.37
C SER A 140 17.65 2.49 -4.97
N MET A 141 18.06 3.28 -3.98
CA MET A 141 17.65 3.10 -2.60
C MET A 141 16.25 3.68 -2.40
N LEU A 142 15.27 2.85 -2.02
CA LEU A 142 13.89 3.27 -1.81
C LEU A 142 13.62 3.56 -0.34
N ASP A 143 14.02 2.65 0.54
CA ASP A 143 13.74 2.75 1.97
C ASP A 143 14.72 1.90 2.81
N GLN A 144 14.70 2.08 4.13
CA GLN A 144 15.52 1.33 5.08
C GLN A 144 14.67 0.76 6.21
N ILE A 145 14.94 -0.49 6.55
CA ILE A 145 14.29 -1.16 7.68
C ILE A 145 15.22 -1.06 8.89
N LYS A 146 14.72 -0.47 9.98
CA LYS A 146 15.45 -0.33 11.25
C LYS A 146 15.12 -1.48 12.20
N GLN A 147 16.05 -1.81 13.08
CA GLN A 147 15.86 -2.82 14.12
C GLN A 147 14.81 -2.35 15.13
N VAL A 148 13.78 -3.16 15.37
CA VAL A 148 12.79 -2.95 16.44
C VAL A 148 13.47 -3.06 17.81
N ALA A 149 13.19 -2.11 18.70
CA ALA A 149 13.69 -2.11 20.07
C ALA A 149 13.00 -3.22 20.88
N LYS A 150 13.75 -3.87 21.78
CA LYS A 150 13.21 -4.88 22.70
C LYS A 150 12.67 -4.24 23.96
#